data_AF-A0A9D9I0I3-F1
#
_entry.id   AF-A0A9D9I0I3-F1
#
_cell.length_a   1.000
_cell.length_b   1.000
_cell.length_c   1.000
_cell.angle_alpha   90.00
_cell.angle_beta   90.00
_cell.angle_gamma   90.00
#
_symmetry.space_group_name_H-M   'P 1'
#
loop_
_entity.id
_entity.type
_entity.pdbx_description
1 polymer ?
#
loop_
_entity_poly.entity_id
_entity_poly.type
_entity_poly.pdbx_seq_one_letter_code
_entity_poly.pdbx_strand_id
1 'polypeptide(L)' 'MIPEKMSEWIITILLRAVLGILCIHFLNVGLIKYGYPTYIGINVYSIPIVSILGIPGIGLLYILAIFW' A
#
# COMPACT_ATOMS: atom_id res chain seq x y z
N MET A 1 3.46 -27.47 -13.77
CA MET A 1 4.56 -26.61 -14.25
C MET A 1 3.98 -25.23 -14.49
N ILE A 2 4.16 -24.31 -13.56
CA ILE A 2 3.69 -22.93 -13.72
C ILE A 2 4.66 -22.26 -14.70
N PRO A 3 4.19 -21.65 -15.80
CA PRO A 3 5.07 -20.98 -16.74
C PRO A 3 5.87 -19.91 -16.00
N GLU A 4 7.18 -19.88 -16.21
CA GLU A 4 8.17 -19.09 -15.44
C GLU A 4 7.79 -17.60 -15.39
N LYS A 5 7.29 -17.06 -16.51
CA LYS A 5 6.77 -15.69 -16.62
C LYS A 5 5.59 -15.37 -15.69
N MET A 6 4.72 -16.33 -15.42
CA MET A 6 3.54 -16.10 -14.57
C MET A 6 3.95 -16.07 -13.08
N SER A 7 4.97 -16.85 -12.70
CA SER A 7 5.56 -16.82 -11.37
C SER A 7 6.19 -15.47 -11.06
N GLU A 8 7.02 -14.94 -11.97
CA GLU A 8 7.66 -13.63 -11.81
C GLU A 8 6.65 -12.50 -11.64
N TRP A 9 5.58 -12.52 -12.44
CA TRP A 9 4.54 -11.49 -12.37
C TRP A 9 3.80 -11.51 -11.03
N ILE A 10 3.43 -12.70 -10.54
CA ILE A 10 2.77 -12.87 -9.23
C ILE A 10 3.69 -12.44 -8.09
N ILE A 11 4.97 -12.84 -8.12
CA ILE A 11 5.96 -12.47 -7.11
C ILE A 11 6.17 -10.95 -7.09
N THR A 12 6.20 -10.30 -8.25
CA THR A 12 6.35 -8.84 -8.35
C THR A 12 5.15 -8.10 -7.75
N ILE A 13 3.93 -8.58 -7.99
CA ILE A 13 2.71 -8.02 -7.40
C ILE A 13 2.67 -8.24 -5.90
N LEU A 14 3.02 -9.45 -5.44
CA LEU A 14 3.05 -9.78 -4.02
C LEU A 14 4.08 -8.93 -3.27
N LEU A 15 5.29 -8.78 -3.82
CA LEU A 15 6.33 -7.91 -3.25
C LEU A 15 5.88 -6.45 -3.23
N ARG A 16 5.22 -5.94 -4.29
CA ARG A 16 4.64 -4.60 -4.29
C ARG A 16 3.55 -4.42 -3.23
N ALA A 17 2.71 -5.43 -3.04
CA ALA A 17 1.69 -5.44 -2.00
C ALA A 17 2.32 -5.30 -0.61
N VAL A 18 3.29 -6.18 -0.30
CA VAL A 18 3.99 -6.19 0.98
C VAL A 18 4.74 -4.89 1.23
N LEU A 19 5.53 -4.42 0.25
CA LEU A 19 6.27 -3.16 0.36
C LEU A 19 5.33 -1.98 0.55
N GLY A 20 4.20 -1.94 -0.15
CA GLY A 20 3.29 -0.82 -0.04
C GLY A 20 2.47 -0.81 1.25
N ILE A 21 2.10 -1.98 1.78
CA ILE A 21 1.53 -2.10 3.13
C ILE A 21 2.54 -1.62 4.18
N LEU A 22 3.82 -2.01 4.01
CA LEU A 22 4.91 -1.56 4.87
C LEU A 22 5.09 -0.04 4.81
N CYS A 23 5.02 0.57 3.62
CA CYS A 23 5.06 2.01 3.46
C CYS A 23 3.89 2.73 4.16
N ILE A 24 2.66 2.22 4.05
CA ILE A 24 1.51 2.78 4.78
C ILE A 24 1.75 2.71 6.29
N HIS A 25 2.30 1.61 6.78
CA HIS A 25 2.62 1.46 8.19
C HIS A 25 3.67 2.49 8.65
N PHE A 26 4.76 2.66 7.89
CA PHE A 26 5.79 3.67 8.18
C PHE A 26 5.23 5.10 8.16
N LEU A 27 4.38 5.44 7.17
CA LEU A 27 3.74 6.75 7.10
C LEU A 27 2.82 6.99 8.29
N ASN A 28 2.01 6.00 8.68
CA ASN A 28 1.15 6.10 9.86
C ASN A 28 1.97 6.30 11.15
N VAL A 29 3.04 5.52 11.35
CA VAL A 29 3.92 5.69 12.52
C VAL A 29 4.58 7.08 12.53
N GLY A 30 5.02 7.57 11.37
CA GLY A 30 5.55 8.91 11.22
C GLY A 30 4.53 9.98 11.59
N LEU A 31 3.32 9.90 11.04
CA LEU A 31 2.24 10.87 11.27
C LEU A 31 1.77 10.89 12.73
N ILE A 32 1.65 9.73 13.38
CA ILE A 32 1.37 9.64 14.81
C ILE A 32 2.44 10.40 15.60
N LYS A 33 3.71 10.23 15.24
CA LYS A 33 4.83 10.91 15.91
C LYS A 33 4.77 12.43 15.74
N TYR A 34 4.20 12.92 14.63
CA TYR A 34 3.94 14.34 14.39
C TYR A 34 2.61 14.84 15.00
N GLY A 35 1.85 13.98 15.69
CA GLY A 35 0.60 14.34 16.35
C GLY A 35 -0.64 14.35 15.44
N TYR A 36 -0.53 13.81 14.23
CA TYR A 36 -1.67 13.65 13.34
C TYR A 36 -2.39 12.33 13.63
N PRO A 37 -3.74 12.30 13.68
CA PRO A 37 -4.49 11.06 13.78
C PRO A 37 -4.26 10.21 12.52
N THR A 38 -4.19 8.88 12.67
CA THR A 38 -4.01 7.97 11.53
C THR A 38 -5.26 7.93 10.66
N TYR A 39 -5.14 8.34 9.41
CA TYR A 39 -6.26 8.43 8.46
C TYR A 39 -6.47 7.17 7.61
N ILE A 40 -5.45 6.32 7.41
CA ILE A 40 -5.54 5.13 6.53
C ILE A 40 -5.34 3.85 7.33
N GLY A 41 -6.43 3.08 7.46
CA GLY A 41 -6.39 1.70 7.93
C GLY A 41 -5.94 0.74 6.83
N ILE A 42 -5.13 -0.26 7.21
CA ILE A 42 -4.87 -1.43 6.35
C ILE A 42 -6.16 -2.25 6.30
N ASN A 43 -6.81 -2.24 5.13
CA ASN A 43 -8.13 -2.78 4.87
C ASN A 43 -8.05 -3.63 3.59
N VAL A 44 -8.98 -4.58 3.46
CA VAL A 44 -9.28 -5.31 2.22
C VAL A 44 -9.37 -4.39 0.99
N TYR A 45 -9.78 -3.12 1.14
CA TYR A 45 -9.79 -2.14 0.04
C TYR A 45 -8.42 -1.52 -0.26
N SER A 46 -7.58 -1.22 0.74
CA SER A 46 -6.29 -0.55 0.53
C SER A 46 -5.21 -1.50 -0.01
N ILE A 47 -5.28 -2.79 0.34
CA ILE A 47 -4.35 -3.82 -0.15
C ILE A 47 -4.33 -3.92 -1.69
N PRO A 48 -5.47 -4.11 -2.41
CA PRO A 48 -5.45 -4.22 -3.87
C PRO A 48 -5.06 -2.90 -4.55
N ILE A 49 -5.46 -1.74 -3.99
CA ILE A 49 -5.08 -0.42 -4.52
C ILE A 49 -3.56 -0.27 -4.51
N VAL A 50 -2.92 -0.61 -3.39
CA VAL A 50 -1.47 -0.55 -3.25
C VAL A 50 -0.75 -1.63 -4.07
N SER A 51 -1.35 -2.81 -4.21
CA SER A 51 -0.78 -3.91 -4.99
C SER A 51 -0.78 -3.62 -6.50
N ILE A 52 -1.87 -3.03 -7.02
CA ILE A 52 -2.07 -2.73 -8.44
C ILE A 52 -1.41 -1.41 -8.84
N LEU A 53 -1.52 -0.37 -8.01
CA LEU A 53 -0.96 0.95 -8.29
C LEU A 53 0.46 1.13 -7.75
N GLY A 54 0.85 0.46 -6.66
CA GLY A 54 2.17 0.61 -6.03
C GLY A 54 2.32 1.92 -5.26
N ILE A 55 3.47 2.57 -5.40
CA ILE A 55 3.79 3.89 -4.80
C ILE A 55 2.71 4.95 -5.07
N PRO A 56 2.23 5.17 -6.31
CA PRO A 56 1.18 6.16 -6.56
C PRO A 56 -0.14 5.81 -5.86
N GLY A 57 -0.43 4.53 -5.58
CA GLY A 57 -1.62 4.10 -4.85
C GLY A 57 -1.62 4.51 -3.39
N ILE A 58 -0.44 4.55 -2.78
CA ILE A 58 -0.26 5.03 -1.41
C ILE A 58 -0.56 6.54 -1.34
N GLY A 59 -0.04 7.31 -2.30
CA GLY A 59 -0.33 8.73 -2.40
C GLY A 59 -1.82 9.00 -2.59
N LEU A 60 -2.49 8.22 -3.44
CA LEU A 60 -3.92 8.35 -3.69
C LEU A 60 -4.76 8.05 -2.44
N LEU A 61 -4.42 7.01 -1.68
CA LEU A 61 -5.08 6.69 -0.40
C LEU A 61 -4.88 7.80 0.63
N TYR A 62 -3.67 8.38 0.71
CA TYR A 62 -3.39 9.49 1.61
C TYR A 62 -4.11 10.79 1.24
N ILE A 63 -4.15 11.13 -0.05
CA ILE A 63 -4.90 12.29 -0.54
C ILE A 63 -6.40 12.13 -0.27
N LEU A 64 -6.95 10.95 -0.57
CA LEU A 64 -8.37 10.67 -0.32
C LEU A 64 -8.72 10.80 1.17
N ALA A 65 -7.86 10.30 2.06
CA ALA A 65 -8.15 10.35 3.49
C ALA A 65 -7.91 11.72 4.13
N ILE A 66 -7.15 12.62 3.48
CA ILE A 66 -7.06 14.04 3.88
C ILE A 66 -8.28 14.82 3.37
N PHE A 67 -8.80 14.45 2.19
CA PHE A 67 -9.95 15.12 1.57
C PHE A 67 -11.32 14.70 2.15
N TRP A 68 -11.36 13.61 2.92
CA TRP A 68 -12.57 13.09 3.57
C TRP A 68 -12.51 13.34 5.07
#